data_AF-A0A7J3AWK5-F1
#
_entry.id   AF-A0A7J3AWK5-F1
#
_cell.length_a   1.000
_cell.length_b   1.000
_cell.length_c   1.000
_cell.angle_alpha   90.00
_cell.angle_beta   90.00
_cell.angle_gamma   90.00
#
_symmetry.space_group_name_H-M   'P 1'
#
loop_
_entity.id
_entity.type
_entity.pdbx_description
1 polymer ?
#
loop_
_entity_poly.entity_id
_entity_poly.type
_entity_poly.pdbx_seq_one_letter_code
_entity_poly.pdbx_strand_id
1 'polypeptide(L)'
;MRLIEEIGKIPLNPSSMNTLSWMRIRGLKYLRDKAERGGESEERRRILEDLFTAYSPDNLNEVFKKASNLLDMQKSALKSCGYDVFDFLAVTRSRLIVGMASEIFGKQIFEVGLSWDPLLNLPYIPGSSLKGAFRSYLESERPDLVPLLGSKSESSSIIFLDSYPVSSKSNLLVPEVTTPIYGAKGVREVKAEPKPVIYPVINKDVTFRMIIGLRGKGRRLGDFLGQFMMEVLRRGIGAKTLVGYGLMEL
;
A
#
# COMPACT_ATOMS: atom_id res chain seq x y z
N MET A 1 -22.92 -13.81 20.75
CA MET A 1 -22.80 -12.38 21.13
C MET A 1 -21.60 -12.11 22.02
N ARG A 2 -21.42 -12.80 23.16
CA ARG A 2 -20.20 -12.69 24.01
C ARG A 2 -18.88 -12.85 23.27
N LEU A 3 -18.79 -13.81 22.35
CA LEU A 3 -17.55 -14.11 21.62
C LEU A 3 -17.00 -12.92 20.81
N ILE A 4 -17.86 -12.12 20.15
CA ILE A 4 -17.42 -10.96 19.36
C ILE A 4 -16.92 -9.84 20.28
N GLU A 5 -17.56 -9.65 21.43
CA GLU A 5 -17.15 -8.66 22.42
C GLU A 5 -15.85 -9.08 23.14
N GLU A 6 -15.67 -10.37 23.39
CA GLU A 6 -14.45 -10.93 23.97
C GLU A 6 -13.27 -10.85 22.98
N ILE A 7 -13.48 -11.23 21.71
CA ILE A 7 -12.46 -11.08 20.66
C ILE A 7 -12.10 -9.61 20.44
N GLY A 8 -13.07 -8.70 20.57
CA GLY A 8 -12.84 -7.27 20.45
C GLY A 8 -11.89 -6.67 21.49
N LYS A 9 -11.72 -7.35 22.64
CA LYS A 9 -10.80 -6.96 23.73
C LYS A 9 -9.38 -7.48 23.56
N ILE A 10 -9.13 -8.38 22.60
CA ILE A 10 -7.80 -8.92 22.34
C ILE A 10 -6.97 -7.83 21.64
N PRO A 11 -5.84 -7.41 22.23
CA PRO A 11 -4.98 -6.39 21.62
C PRO A 11 -4.41 -6.93 20.31
N LEU A 12 -4.38 -6.07 19.29
CA LEU A 12 -3.83 -6.43 17.99
C LEU A 12 -2.31 -6.60 18.08
N ASN A 13 -1.82 -7.77 17.68
CA ASN A 13 -0.41 -8.03 17.48
C ASN A 13 -0.21 -8.62 16.07
N PRO A 14 0.42 -7.91 15.13
CA PRO A 14 0.56 -8.36 13.74
C PRO A 14 1.48 -9.58 13.59
N SER A 15 2.31 -9.88 14.58
CA SER A 15 3.21 -11.04 14.57
C SER A 15 2.49 -12.36 14.87
N SER A 16 1.39 -12.33 15.63
CA SER A 16 0.66 -13.53 16.07
C SER A 16 -0.80 -13.58 15.63
N MET A 17 -1.39 -12.47 15.22
CA MET A 17 -2.80 -12.39 14.82
C MET A 17 -2.97 -11.82 13.42
N ASN A 18 -3.89 -12.40 12.65
CA ASN A 18 -4.26 -11.89 11.34
C ASN A 18 -5.03 -10.57 11.45
N THR A 19 -4.45 -9.48 10.93
CA THR A 19 -5.00 -8.13 11.06
C THR A 19 -6.28 -7.96 10.25
N LEU A 20 -6.37 -8.57 9.07
CA LEU A 20 -7.59 -8.51 8.25
C LEU A 20 -8.77 -9.19 8.95
N SER A 21 -8.56 -10.38 9.51
CA SER A 21 -9.59 -11.11 10.26
C SER A 21 -10.01 -10.33 11.52
N TRP A 22 -9.04 -9.83 12.29
CA TRP A 22 -9.31 -8.99 13.46
C TRP A 22 -10.16 -7.77 13.08
N MET A 23 -9.77 -7.05 12.02
CA MET A 23 -10.49 -5.86 11.56
C MET A 23 -11.88 -6.19 11.04
N ARG A 24 -12.08 -7.33 10.35
CA ARG A 24 -13.42 -7.76 9.90
C ARG A 24 -14.35 -8.04 11.07
N ILE A 25 -13.87 -8.70 12.12
CA ILE A 25 -14.67 -8.99 13.32
C ILE A 25 -15.09 -7.70 14.01
N ARG A 26 -14.15 -6.76 14.20
CA ARG A 26 -14.44 -5.42 14.75
C ARG A 26 -15.37 -4.62 13.83
N GLY A 27 -15.20 -4.76 12.51
CA GLY A 27 -16.00 -4.13 11.47
C GLY A 27 -17.47 -4.57 11.49
N LEU A 28 -17.76 -5.84 11.80
CA LEU A 28 -19.15 -6.30 11.96
C LEU A 28 -19.88 -5.58 13.10
N LYS A 29 -19.20 -5.38 14.23
CA LYS A 29 -19.74 -4.60 15.35
C LYS A 29 -20.04 -3.16 14.93
N TYR A 30 -19.08 -2.53 14.26
CA TYR A 30 -19.25 -1.18 13.69
C TYR A 30 -20.47 -1.09 12.75
N LEU A 31 -20.61 -2.02 11.82
CA LEU A 31 -21.71 -2.00 10.84
C LEU A 31 -23.08 -2.18 11.50
N ARG A 32 -23.18 -3.05 12.52
CA ARG A 32 -24.40 -3.21 13.31
C ARG A 32 -24.75 -1.92 14.05
N ASP A 33 -23.79 -1.36 14.78
CA ASP A 33 -24.02 -0.14 15.58
C ASP A 33 -24.40 1.04 14.67
N LYS A 34 -23.82 1.12 13.45
CA LYS A 34 -24.20 2.10 12.41
C LYS A 34 -25.64 1.91 11.93
N ALA A 35 -26.09 0.68 11.74
CA ALA A 35 -27.46 0.38 11.32
C ALA A 35 -28.49 0.73 12.40
N GLU A 36 -28.15 0.54 13.68
CA GLU A 36 -29.05 0.79 14.82
C GLU A 36 -29.09 2.26 15.27
N ARG A 37 -27.94 2.97 15.24
CA ARG A 37 -27.79 4.28 15.92
C ARG A 37 -27.51 5.48 15.02
N GLY A 38 -27.43 5.28 13.71
CA GLY A 38 -27.56 6.40 12.76
C GLY A 38 -26.40 7.39 12.66
N GLY A 39 -25.21 7.15 13.23
CA GLY A 39 -24.03 7.94 12.88
C GLY A 39 -22.97 8.09 13.96
N GLU A 40 -21.72 8.08 13.52
CA GLU A 40 -20.48 8.34 14.26
C GLU A 40 -20.08 7.29 15.30
N SER A 41 -19.37 6.26 14.83
CA SER A 41 -18.92 5.17 15.69
C SER A 41 -17.55 5.49 16.26
N GLU A 42 -17.52 5.82 17.54
CA GLU A 42 -16.37 5.70 18.45
C GLU A 42 -15.49 4.46 18.16
N GLU A 43 -16.08 3.35 17.73
CA GLU A 43 -15.39 2.13 17.32
C GLU A 43 -14.44 2.35 16.12
N ARG A 44 -14.83 3.18 15.13
CA ARG A 44 -13.99 3.51 13.97
C ARG A 44 -12.68 4.17 14.42
N ARG A 45 -12.74 5.10 15.38
CA ARG A 45 -11.57 5.77 15.95
C ARG A 45 -10.69 4.77 16.71
N ARG A 46 -11.30 3.94 17.56
CA ARG A 46 -10.59 2.90 18.31
C ARG A 46 -9.87 1.90 17.42
N ILE A 47 -10.47 1.47 16.31
CA ILE A 47 -9.81 0.56 15.37
C ILE A 47 -8.56 1.23 14.76
N LEU A 48 -8.59 2.54 14.47
CA LEU A 48 -7.41 3.26 13.98
C LEU A 48 -6.33 3.41 15.04
N GLU A 49 -6.69 3.68 16.29
CA GLU A 49 -5.76 3.76 17.42
C GLU A 49 -5.09 2.41 17.70
N ASP A 50 -5.88 1.32 17.66
CA ASP A 50 -5.41 -0.05 17.79
C ASP A 50 -4.43 -0.39 16.65
N LEU A 51 -4.76 -0.04 15.40
CA LEU A 51 -3.87 -0.21 14.24
C LEU A 51 -2.58 0.61 14.39
N PHE A 52 -2.68 1.88 14.78
CA PHE A 52 -1.52 2.74 15.00
C PHE A 52 -0.58 2.13 16.03
N THR A 53 -1.12 1.69 17.17
CA THR A 53 -0.35 1.10 18.28
C THR A 53 0.28 -0.24 17.90
N ALA A 54 -0.50 -1.12 17.25
CA ALA A 54 -0.04 -2.46 16.87
C ALA A 54 1.07 -2.44 15.82
N TYR A 55 1.07 -1.44 14.94
CA TYR A 55 2.05 -1.27 13.86
C TYR A 55 3.23 -0.36 14.26
N SER A 56 3.63 -0.39 15.53
CA SER A 56 4.88 0.23 16.00
C SER A 56 6.10 -0.56 15.49
N PRO A 57 7.29 0.09 15.32
CA PRO A 57 8.50 -0.58 14.84
C PRO A 57 8.86 -1.84 15.64
N ASP A 58 8.75 -1.78 16.97
CA ASP A 58 9.12 -2.88 17.88
C ASP A 58 8.28 -4.14 17.64
N ASN A 59 7.00 -3.97 17.30
CA ASN A 59 6.06 -5.05 17.05
C ASN A 59 6.18 -5.66 15.64
N LEU A 60 6.89 -4.99 14.72
CA LEU A 60 6.96 -5.36 13.31
C LEU A 60 8.24 -6.10 12.93
N ASN A 61 9.22 -6.22 13.82
CA ASN A 61 10.51 -6.88 13.53
C ASN A 61 10.34 -8.28 12.91
N GLU A 62 9.54 -9.14 13.52
CA GLU A 62 9.28 -10.49 12.99
C GLU A 62 8.48 -10.47 11.69
N VAL A 63 7.58 -9.51 11.53
CA VAL A 63 6.76 -9.34 10.32
C VAL A 63 7.63 -8.89 9.14
N PHE A 64 8.50 -7.90 9.35
CA PHE A 64 9.47 -7.42 8.37
C PHE A 64 10.50 -8.50 7.99
N LYS A 65 10.92 -9.33 8.96
CA LYS A 65 11.78 -10.47 8.69
C LYS A 65 11.12 -11.50 7.79
N LYS A 66 9.83 -11.83 8.03
CA LYS A 66 9.05 -12.72 7.14
C LYS A 66 8.95 -12.16 5.73
N ALA A 67 8.65 -10.86 5.59
CA ALA A 67 8.57 -10.21 4.28
C ALA A 67 9.93 -10.21 3.56
N SER A 68 11.01 -9.91 4.27
CA SER A 68 12.38 -9.94 3.72
C SER A 68 12.76 -11.33 3.24
N ASN A 69 12.47 -12.38 4.02
CA ASN A 69 12.71 -13.76 3.64
C ASN A 69 11.90 -14.17 2.40
N LEU A 70 10.63 -13.76 2.31
CA LEU A 70 9.81 -14.01 1.11
C LEU A 70 10.45 -13.39 -0.13
N LEU A 71 10.86 -12.12 -0.01
CA LEU A 71 11.50 -11.39 -1.10
C LEU A 71 12.85 -12.01 -1.50
N ASP A 72 13.63 -12.53 -0.55
CA ASP A 72 14.87 -13.26 -0.85
C ASP A 72 14.62 -14.58 -1.61
N MET A 73 13.58 -15.32 -1.23
CA MET A 73 13.16 -16.52 -1.96
C MET A 73 12.73 -16.18 -3.39
N GLN A 74 11.91 -15.13 -3.56
CA GLN A 74 11.46 -14.68 -4.87
C GLN A 74 12.61 -14.16 -5.74
N LYS A 75 13.55 -13.39 -5.16
CA LYS A 75 14.79 -12.95 -5.82
C LYS A 75 15.60 -14.15 -6.32
N SER A 76 15.78 -15.16 -5.48
CA SER A 76 16.54 -16.36 -5.82
C SER A 76 15.86 -17.15 -6.93
N ALA A 77 14.54 -17.33 -6.86
CA ALA A 77 13.75 -17.98 -7.90
C ALA A 77 13.88 -17.26 -9.26
N LEU A 78 13.77 -15.93 -9.29
CA LEU A 78 13.96 -15.16 -10.52
C LEU A 78 15.36 -15.36 -11.13
N LYS A 79 16.41 -15.34 -10.29
CA LYS A 79 17.78 -15.62 -10.75
C LYS A 79 17.90 -17.03 -11.33
N SER A 80 17.35 -18.04 -10.67
CA SER A 80 17.32 -19.42 -11.16
C SER A 80 16.58 -19.57 -12.48
N CYS A 81 15.60 -18.70 -12.76
CA CYS A 81 14.90 -18.61 -14.04
C CYS A 81 15.63 -17.79 -15.12
N GLY A 82 16.88 -17.35 -14.87
CA GLY A 82 17.73 -16.64 -15.83
C GLY A 82 17.45 -15.14 -15.97
N TYR A 83 16.76 -14.54 -14.99
CA TYR A 83 16.55 -13.09 -14.95
C TYR A 83 17.76 -12.37 -14.34
N ASP A 84 18.08 -11.20 -14.87
CA ASP A 84 18.94 -10.23 -14.20
C ASP A 84 18.06 -9.48 -13.19
N VAL A 85 18.37 -9.65 -11.91
CA VAL A 85 17.50 -9.17 -10.81
C VAL A 85 18.08 -7.93 -10.16
N PHE A 86 17.30 -6.87 -10.15
CA PHE A 86 17.56 -5.62 -9.48
C PHE A 86 16.75 -5.57 -8.18
N ASP A 87 17.39 -5.12 -7.11
CA ASP A 87 16.86 -5.12 -5.75
C ASP A 87 17.07 -3.73 -5.17
N PHE A 88 15.99 -2.97 -5.08
CA PHE A 88 15.98 -1.59 -4.65
C PHE A 88 15.37 -1.47 -3.26
N LEU A 89 15.95 -0.62 -2.42
CA LEU A 89 15.32 -0.15 -1.20
C LEU A 89 14.81 1.25 -1.49
N ALA A 90 13.52 1.50 -1.25
CA ALA A 90 12.90 2.78 -1.49
C ALA A 90 12.21 3.27 -0.21
N VAL A 91 12.54 4.47 0.24
CA VAL A 91 12.01 5.08 1.47
C VAL A 91 10.88 6.04 1.13
N THR A 92 9.74 5.91 1.81
CA THR A 92 8.63 6.87 1.68
C THR A 92 9.02 8.24 2.25
N ARG A 93 8.80 9.31 1.48
CA ARG A 93 9.02 10.70 1.92
C ARG A 93 7.73 11.45 2.21
N SER A 94 6.64 11.02 1.60
CA SER A 94 5.30 11.40 2.00
C SER A 94 4.46 10.18 2.38
N ARG A 95 3.28 10.42 2.96
CA ARG A 95 2.32 9.36 3.26
C ARG A 95 1.94 8.64 1.98
N LEU A 96 1.80 7.33 2.05
CA LEU A 96 1.53 6.48 0.89
C LEU A 96 0.15 5.81 1.06
N ILE A 97 -0.66 5.87 0.00
CA ILE A 97 -1.95 5.19 -0.10
C ILE A 97 -1.91 4.36 -1.38
N VAL A 98 -2.05 3.05 -1.26
CA VAL A 98 -2.11 2.15 -2.41
C VAL A 98 -3.40 1.36 -2.34
N GLY A 99 -4.06 1.16 -3.49
CA GLY A 99 -5.28 0.35 -3.54
C GLY A 99 -6.54 1.01 -2.97
N MET A 100 -6.55 2.35 -2.88
CA MET A 100 -7.67 3.15 -2.32
C MET A 100 -9.07 2.70 -2.77
N ALA A 101 -9.23 2.36 -4.06
CA ALA A 101 -10.52 1.99 -4.64
C ALA A 101 -10.72 0.47 -4.76
N SER A 102 -9.66 -0.30 -4.97
CA SER A 102 -9.71 -1.72 -5.36
C SER A 102 -9.67 -2.69 -4.19
N GLU A 103 -9.23 -2.24 -3.01
CA GLU A 103 -8.87 -3.14 -1.93
C GLU A 103 -9.94 -3.24 -0.84
N ILE A 104 -10.00 -4.43 -0.23
CA ILE A 104 -11.02 -4.76 0.77
C ILE A 104 -10.60 -4.30 2.16
N PHE A 105 -9.29 -4.24 2.44
CA PHE A 105 -8.79 -3.85 3.75
C PHE A 105 -9.13 -2.37 4.02
N GLY A 106 -9.86 -2.12 5.11
CA GLY A 106 -10.25 -0.79 5.55
C GLY A 106 -11.51 -0.23 4.89
N LYS A 107 -11.80 -0.59 3.64
CA LYS A 107 -12.87 0.04 2.84
C LYS A 107 -14.27 -0.04 3.47
N GLN A 108 -14.62 -1.15 4.11
CA GLN A 108 -15.94 -1.31 4.74
C GLN A 108 -16.14 -0.39 5.96
N ILE A 109 -15.05 -0.07 6.66
CA ILE A 109 -15.09 0.69 7.91
C ILE A 109 -14.80 2.17 7.63
N PHE A 110 -13.79 2.44 6.81
CA PHE A 110 -13.18 3.75 6.58
C PHE A 110 -13.50 4.36 5.21
N GLU A 111 -14.23 3.65 4.35
CA GLU A 111 -14.55 4.05 2.96
C GLU A 111 -13.33 4.12 2.01
N VAL A 112 -12.13 4.18 2.56
CA VAL A 112 -10.84 4.17 1.88
C VAL A 112 -10.17 2.80 2.09
N GLY A 113 -9.78 2.16 0.98
CA GLY A 113 -9.04 0.90 0.99
C GLY A 113 -7.52 1.08 1.12
N LEU A 114 -6.83 0.02 1.52
CA LEU A 114 -5.37 -0.08 1.49
C LEU A 114 -4.97 -1.46 0.95
N SER A 115 -4.01 -1.53 0.01
CA SER A 115 -3.46 -2.80 -0.48
C SER A 115 -2.81 -3.55 0.66
N TRP A 116 -3.30 -4.76 0.93
CA TRP A 116 -3.00 -5.51 2.14
C TRP A 116 -2.76 -6.98 1.84
N ASP A 117 -1.62 -7.51 2.26
CA ASP A 117 -1.34 -8.93 2.22
C ASP A 117 -1.78 -9.57 3.55
N PRO A 118 -2.84 -10.42 3.53
CA PRO A 118 -3.32 -11.06 4.75
C PRO A 118 -2.36 -12.13 5.28
N LEU A 119 -1.47 -12.70 4.47
CA LEU A 119 -0.51 -13.71 4.93
C LEU A 119 0.66 -13.05 5.66
N LEU A 120 1.13 -11.92 5.14
CA LEU A 120 2.23 -11.17 5.76
C LEU A 120 1.76 -10.18 6.83
N ASN A 121 0.46 -9.86 6.93
CA ASN A 121 -0.04 -8.78 7.78
C ASN A 121 0.67 -7.44 7.50
N LEU A 122 0.93 -7.15 6.23
CA LEU A 122 1.57 -5.91 5.83
C LEU A 122 0.82 -5.25 4.67
N PRO A 123 0.84 -3.92 4.60
CA PRO A 123 0.51 -3.24 3.37
C PRO A 123 1.59 -3.52 2.32
N TYR A 124 1.21 -3.48 1.04
CA TYR A 124 2.16 -3.70 -0.04
C TYR A 124 1.87 -2.78 -1.23
N ILE A 125 2.87 -2.60 -2.08
CA ILE A 125 2.73 -1.94 -3.37
C ILE A 125 2.62 -3.06 -4.43
N PRO A 126 1.48 -3.21 -5.12
CA PRO A 126 1.34 -4.22 -6.15
C PRO A 126 2.36 -4.01 -7.27
N GLY A 127 2.96 -5.08 -7.76
CA GLY A 127 3.89 -5.05 -8.90
C GLY A 127 3.23 -4.47 -10.16
N SER A 128 1.92 -4.66 -10.31
CA SER A 128 1.11 -4.03 -11.36
C SER A 128 1.03 -2.51 -11.23
N SER A 129 0.96 -1.97 -10.02
CA SER A 129 0.97 -0.52 -9.77
C SER A 129 2.34 0.07 -10.06
N LEU A 130 3.42 -0.59 -9.64
CA LEU A 130 4.78 -0.19 -10.00
C LEU A 130 5.00 -0.21 -11.51
N LYS A 131 4.60 -1.31 -12.15
CA LYS A 131 4.69 -1.45 -13.61
C LYS A 131 3.86 -0.39 -14.34
N GLY A 132 2.68 -0.03 -13.82
CA GLY A 132 1.83 1.03 -14.36
C GLY A 132 2.46 2.41 -14.26
N ALA A 133 3.00 2.76 -13.09
CA ALA A 133 3.72 4.02 -12.89
C ALA A 133 4.96 4.11 -13.78
N PHE A 134 5.73 3.01 -13.86
CA PHE A 134 6.89 2.91 -14.73
C PHE A 134 6.52 3.02 -16.21
N ARG A 135 5.41 2.41 -16.64
CA ARG A 135 4.87 2.55 -18.00
C ARG A 135 4.54 3.99 -18.33
N SER A 136 3.80 4.67 -17.45
CA SER A 136 3.39 6.07 -17.66
C SER A 136 4.61 7.00 -17.77
N TYR A 137 5.65 6.74 -16.97
CA TYR A 137 6.93 7.44 -17.09
C TYR A 137 7.60 7.20 -18.46
N LEU A 138 7.72 5.93 -18.89
CA LEU A 138 8.31 5.62 -20.20
C LEU A 138 7.50 6.21 -21.35
N GLU A 139 6.18 6.23 -21.28
CA GLU A 139 5.32 6.84 -22.31
C GLU A 139 5.60 8.35 -22.47
N SER A 140 6.02 9.03 -21.40
CA SER A 140 6.40 10.45 -21.41
C SER A 140 7.84 10.66 -21.87
N GLU A 141 8.79 9.96 -21.26
CA GLU A 141 10.23 10.29 -21.41
C GLU A 141 10.96 9.41 -22.42
N ARG A 142 10.57 8.13 -22.54
CA ARG A 142 11.26 7.11 -23.35
C ARG A 142 10.28 6.17 -24.05
N PRO A 143 9.46 6.67 -24.99
CA PRO A 143 8.43 5.87 -25.65
C PRO A 143 8.98 4.64 -26.39
N ASP A 144 10.24 4.70 -26.79
CA ASP A 144 10.99 3.62 -27.44
C ASP A 144 11.12 2.35 -26.57
N LEU A 145 11.04 2.50 -25.25
CA LEU A 145 11.21 1.41 -24.28
C LEU A 145 9.89 0.78 -23.81
N VAL A 146 8.74 1.44 -24.07
CA VAL A 146 7.41 0.96 -23.68
C VAL A 146 7.10 -0.47 -24.17
N PRO A 147 7.48 -0.90 -25.39
CA PRO A 147 7.23 -2.28 -25.85
C PRO A 147 7.84 -3.36 -24.95
N LEU A 148 8.90 -3.05 -24.20
CA LEU A 148 9.55 -4.01 -23.28
C LEU A 148 8.66 -4.36 -22.08
N LEU A 149 7.69 -3.51 -21.75
CA LEU A 149 6.67 -3.76 -20.74
C LEU A 149 5.54 -4.69 -21.22
N GLY A 150 5.63 -5.17 -22.47
CA GLY A 150 4.66 -6.06 -23.10
C GLY A 150 3.51 -5.31 -23.74
N SER A 151 2.90 -5.97 -24.72
CA SER A 151 1.73 -5.52 -25.47
C SER A 151 0.55 -6.49 -25.26
N LYS A 152 -0.53 -6.33 -26.03
CA LYS A 152 -1.62 -7.34 -26.04
C LYS A 152 -1.19 -8.67 -26.66
N SER A 153 -0.15 -8.68 -27.50
CA SER A 153 0.33 -9.86 -28.23
C SER A 153 1.65 -10.43 -27.69
N GLU A 154 2.46 -9.61 -27.01
CA GLU A 154 3.76 -10.03 -26.48
C GLU A 154 3.84 -9.88 -24.96
N SER A 155 4.32 -10.93 -24.29
CA SER A 155 4.61 -10.90 -22.86
C SER A 155 5.73 -9.91 -22.54
N SER A 156 5.69 -9.34 -21.34
CA SER A 156 6.70 -8.39 -20.91
C SER A 156 8.07 -9.04 -20.68
N SER A 157 9.12 -8.34 -21.10
CA SER A 157 10.51 -8.70 -20.80
C SER A 157 10.96 -8.26 -19.40
N ILE A 158 10.07 -7.60 -18.65
CA ILE A 158 10.33 -7.00 -17.34
C ILE A 158 9.26 -7.49 -16.36
N ILE A 159 9.69 -8.04 -15.24
CA ILE A 159 8.84 -8.48 -14.14
C ILE A 159 9.02 -7.53 -12.97
N PHE A 160 7.91 -6.98 -12.49
CA PHE A 160 7.83 -6.24 -11.23
C PHE A 160 7.16 -7.15 -10.22
N LEU A 161 7.84 -7.43 -9.11
CA LEU A 161 7.24 -8.13 -7.99
C LEU A 161 6.48 -7.17 -7.08
N ASP A 162 5.59 -7.70 -6.27
CA ASP A 162 4.97 -6.97 -5.17
C ASP A 162 6.06 -6.51 -4.20
N SER A 163 5.94 -5.27 -3.73
CA SER A 163 6.92 -4.65 -2.85
C SER A 163 6.37 -4.50 -1.45
N TYR A 164 7.17 -4.87 -0.46
CA TYR A 164 6.77 -4.92 0.94
C TYR A 164 7.65 -4.01 1.80
N PRO A 165 7.10 -3.46 2.90
CA PRO A 165 7.91 -2.75 3.87
C PRO A 165 8.83 -3.74 4.60
N VAL A 166 10.10 -3.37 4.74
CA VAL A 166 11.14 -4.16 5.41
C VAL A 166 11.73 -3.44 6.63
N SER A 167 11.46 -2.15 6.78
CA SER A 167 11.78 -1.38 7.99
C SER A 167 10.94 -0.11 8.07
N SER A 168 10.75 0.42 9.26
CA SER A 168 10.14 1.74 9.49
C SER A 168 10.79 2.43 10.68
N LYS A 169 11.01 3.75 10.59
CA LYS A 169 11.53 4.55 11.72
C LYS A 169 10.48 4.84 12.79
N SER A 170 9.21 4.85 12.39
CA SER A 170 8.06 5.12 13.24
C SER A 170 6.95 4.15 12.91
N ASN A 171 5.77 4.32 13.53
CA ASN A 171 4.61 3.47 13.29
C ASN A 171 4.32 3.41 11.77
N LEU A 172 4.21 2.19 11.25
CA LEU A 172 4.03 1.92 9.82
C LEU A 172 2.70 2.51 9.32
N LEU A 173 1.65 2.37 10.12
CA LEU A 173 0.32 2.89 9.84
C LEU A 173 0.05 4.11 10.72
N VAL A 174 -0.51 5.16 10.11
CA VAL A 174 -0.96 6.37 10.82
C VAL A 174 -2.40 6.71 10.43
N PRO A 175 -3.19 7.28 11.35
CA PRO A 175 -4.50 7.81 11.00
C PRO A 175 -4.36 9.05 10.11
N GLU A 176 -5.19 9.13 9.08
CA GLU A 176 -5.32 10.28 8.20
C GLU A 176 -6.78 10.72 8.14
N VAL A 177 -6.99 12.01 7.90
CA VAL A 177 -8.33 12.57 7.67
C VAL A 177 -8.38 13.32 6.34
N THR A 178 -9.41 13.05 5.54
CA THR A 178 -9.77 13.93 4.41
C THR A 178 -11.17 14.47 4.67
N THR A 179 -11.32 15.78 4.58
CA THR A 179 -12.61 16.46 4.78
C THR A 179 -13.08 17.08 3.46
N PRO A 180 -13.73 16.32 2.56
CA PRO A 180 -14.44 16.91 1.44
C PRO A 180 -15.48 17.91 1.95
N ILE A 181 -15.43 19.14 1.42
CA ILE A 181 -16.36 20.23 1.75
C ILE A 181 -17.47 20.30 0.69
N TYR A 182 -17.13 20.06 -0.57
CA TYR A 182 -18.07 20.11 -1.69
C TYR A 182 -18.30 18.71 -2.27
N GLY A 183 -19.53 18.42 -2.67
CA GLY A 183 -19.87 17.18 -3.37
C GLY A 183 -19.40 17.18 -4.83
N ALA A 184 -19.42 16.00 -5.47
CA ALA A 184 -18.96 15.83 -6.85
C ALA A 184 -19.74 16.64 -7.93
N LYS A 185 -20.88 17.24 -7.58
CA LYS A 185 -21.76 18.01 -8.48
C LYS A 185 -21.49 19.52 -8.48
N GLY A 186 -20.21 19.90 -8.37
CA GLY A 186 -19.71 21.28 -8.47
C GLY A 186 -19.60 22.03 -7.13
N VAL A 187 -18.87 23.15 -7.16
CA VAL A 187 -18.61 24.02 -6.01
C VAL A 187 -19.75 25.02 -5.87
N ARG A 188 -20.47 24.96 -4.74
CA ARG A 188 -21.52 25.91 -4.35
C ARG A 188 -21.46 26.10 -2.84
N GLU A 189 -21.23 27.33 -2.38
CA GLU A 189 -21.11 27.62 -0.94
C GLU A 189 -22.36 27.23 -0.15
N VAL A 190 -23.55 27.45 -0.72
CA VAL A 190 -24.82 27.05 -0.08
C VAL A 190 -24.99 25.53 0.10
N LYS A 191 -24.14 24.72 -0.53
CA LYS A 191 -24.11 23.25 -0.41
C LYS A 191 -22.81 22.75 0.23
N ALA A 192 -22.00 23.63 0.81
CA ALA A 192 -20.79 23.26 1.52
C ALA A 192 -21.17 22.48 2.79
N GLU A 193 -20.70 21.24 2.88
CA GLU A 193 -20.97 20.36 4.02
C GLU A 193 -19.69 19.55 4.30
N PRO A 194 -18.87 19.95 5.29
CA PRO A 194 -17.65 19.22 5.65
C PRO A 194 -17.96 17.80 6.13
N LYS A 195 -17.41 16.79 5.46
CA LYS A 195 -17.59 15.36 5.82
C LYS A 195 -16.26 14.70 6.13
N PRO A 196 -15.78 14.73 7.38
CA PRO A 196 -14.50 14.11 7.74
C PRO A 196 -14.50 12.59 7.51
N VAL A 197 -13.56 12.11 6.70
CA VAL A 197 -13.33 10.67 6.45
C VAL A 197 -11.97 10.31 7.05
N ILE A 198 -11.99 9.50 8.10
CA ILE A 198 -10.77 8.98 8.77
C ILE A 198 -10.41 7.59 8.25
N TYR A 199 -9.14 7.35 7.98
CA TYR A 199 -8.65 6.10 7.40
C TYR A 199 -7.15 5.87 7.70
N PRO A 200 -6.65 4.62 7.66
CA PRO A 200 -5.23 4.36 7.86
C PRO A 200 -4.44 4.61 6.58
N VAL A 201 -3.23 5.16 6.70
CA VAL A 201 -2.28 5.34 5.61
C VAL A 201 -0.89 4.86 6.01
N ILE A 202 -0.07 4.52 5.02
CA ILE A 202 1.34 4.18 5.26
C ILE A 202 2.09 5.48 5.55
N ASN A 203 2.90 5.45 6.61
CA ASN A 203 3.62 6.61 7.08
C ASN A 203 4.84 6.96 6.19
N LYS A 204 5.44 8.13 6.45
CA LYS A 204 6.76 8.48 5.93
C LYS A 204 7.87 7.69 6.65
N ASP A 205 9.05 7.67 6.04
CA ASP A 205 10.25 6.99 6.54
C ASP A 205 10.04 5.47 6.71
N VAL A 206 9.25 4.88 5.82
CA VAL A 206 9.06 3.43 5.67
C VAL A 206 9.86 2.95 4.47
N THR A 207 10.72 1.97 4.68
CA THR A 207 11.54 1.38 3.61
C THR A 207 10.80 0.22 2.99
N PHE A 208 10.49 0.34 1.71
CA PHE A 208 9.98 -0.74 0.87
C PHE A 208 11.12 -1.39 0.10
N ARG A 209 11.11 -2.71 0.02
CA ARG A 209 12.01 -3.46 -0.84
C ARG A 209 11.30 -3.83 -2.14
N MET A 210 11.89 -3.46 -3.26
CA MET A 210 11.33 -3.59 -4.61
C MET A 210 12.24 -4.48 -5.46
N ILE A 211 11.70 -5.55 -6.03
CA ILE A 211 12.44 -6.48 -6.87
C ILE A 211 11.94 -6.40 -8.30
N ILE A 212 12.88 -6.20 -9.23
CA ILE A 212 12.61 -6.13 -10.67
C ILE A 212 13.49 -7.15 -11.38
N GLY A 213 12.88 -8.03 -12.18
CA GLY A 213 13.58 -8.99 -13.02
C GLY A 213 13.57 -8.59 -14.48
N LEU A 214 14.74 -8.55 -15.11
CA LEU A 214 14.90 -8.31 -16.56
C LEU A 214 15.29 -9.60 -17.28
N ARG A 215 14.71 -9.86 -18.45
CA ARG A 215 15.08 -11.00 -19.30
C ARG A 215 15.06 -10.63 -20.78
N GLY A 216 15.92 -11.27 -21.58
CA GLY A 216 15.95 -11.09 -23.04
C GLY A 216 16.14 -9.62 -23.42
N LYS A 217 15.22 -9.07 -24.22
CA LYS A 217 15.25 -7.66 -24.67
C LYS A 217 15.20 -6.65 -23.52
N GLY A 218 14.66 -7.05 -22.35
CA GLY A 218 14.57 -6.20 -21.16
C GLY A 218 15.92 -5.80 -20.58
N ARG A 219 16.99 -6.59 -20.83
CA ARG A 219 18.35 -6.30 -20.35
C ARG A 219 18.89 -4.96 -20.85
N ARG A 220 18.36 -4.44 -21.96
CA ARG A 220 18.68 -3.10 -22.48
C ARG A 220 18.38 -1.96 -21.50
N LEU A 221 17.50 -2.18 -20.52
CA LEU A 221 17.20 -1.20 -19.47
C LEU A 221 18.14 -1.28 -18.27
N GLY A 222 18.96 -2.32 -18.14
CA GLY A 222 19.68 -2.61 -16.89
C GLY A 222 20.47 -1.41 -16.35
N ASP A 223 21.23 -0.75 -17.22
CA ASP A 223 22.10 0.38 -16.83
C ASP A 223 21.31 1.63 -16.42
N PHE A 224 20.12 1.83 -16.98
CA PHE A 224 19.28 3.01 -16.73
C PHE A 224 18.15 2.76 -15.73
N LEU A 225 17.90 1.50 -15.35
CA LEU A 225 16.75 1.11 -14.52
C LEU A 225 16.76 1.85 -13.18
N GLY A 226 17.93 2.01 -12.55
CA GLY A 226 18.05 2.75 -11.30
C GLY A 226 17.65 4.23 -11.44
N GLN A 227 18.07 4.89 -12.52
CA GLN A 227 17.71 6.29 -12.80
C GLN A 227 16.22 6.42 -13.07
N PHE A 228 15.66 5.55 -13.92
CA PHE A 228 14.23 5.56 -14.22
C PHE A 228 13.39 5.29 -12.97
N MET A 229 13.78 4.33 -12.13
CA MET A 229 13.09 4.06 -10.87
C MET A 229 13.15 5.25 -9.92
N MET A 230 14.30 5.93 -9.81
CA MET A 230 14.42 7.15 -9.00
C MET A 230 13.45 8.24 -9.47
N GLU A 231 13.32 8.46 -10.77
CA GLU A 231 12.41 9.47 -11.33
C GLU A 231 10.93 9.08 -11.15
N VAL A 232 10.59 7.80 -11.36
CA VAL A 232 9.22 7.29 -11.12
C VAL A 232 8.82 7.47 -9.67
N LEU A 233 9.71 7.12 -8.73
CA LEU A 233 9.46 7.24 -7.29
C LEU A 233 9.28 8.69 -6.84
N ARG A 234 10.02 9.63 -7.47
CA ARG A 234 9.86 11.07 -7.24
C ARG A 234 8.58 11.67 -7.82
N ARG A 235 8.00 11.08 -8.87
CA ARG A 235 6.68 11.48 -9.39
C ARG A 235 5.53 10.95 -8.51
N GLY A 236 5.81 9.94 -7.70
CA GLY A 236 4.92 9.37 -6.70
C GLY A 236 4.18 8.11 -7.19
N ILE A 237 3.91 7.21 -6.24
CA ILE A 237 3.17 5.96 -6.47
C ILE A 237 1.87 5.95 -5.67
N GLY A 238 0.83 5.36 -6.25
CA GLY A 238 -0.43 5.09 -5.55
C GLY A 238 -1.47 6.19 -5.78
N ALA A 239 -2.32 6.41 -4.78
CA ALA A 239 -3.40 7.38 -4.84
C ALA A 239 -2.95 8.76 -4.37
N LYS A 240 -3.67 9.80 -4.83
CA LYS A 240 -3.50 11.19 -4.38
C LYS A 240 -2.09 11.78 -4.63
N THR A 241 -1.39 11.31 -5.66
CA THR A 241 -0.04 11.80 -6.04
C THR A 241 -0.03 13.30 -6.37
N LEU A 242 -1.08 13.81 -7.02
CA LEU A 242 -1.23 15.25 -7.33
C LEU A 242 -1.29 16.17 -6.10
N VAL A 243 -1.65 15.63 -4.93
CA VAL A 243 -1.67 16.37 -3.66
C VAL A 243 -0.49 15.98 -2.76
N GLY A 244 0.57 15.39 -3.33
CA GLY A 244 1.85 15.13 -2.68
C GLY A 244 1.98 13.77 -1.97
N TYR A 245 1.05 12.84 -2.16
CA TYR A 245 1.16 11.50 -1.57
C TYR A 245 2.05 10.57 -2.42
N GLY A 246 2.60 9.56 -1.76
CA GLY A 246 3.31 8.46 -2.41
C GLY A 246 4.69 8.80 -2.97
N LEU A 247 5.28 9.92 -2.57
CA LEU A 247 6.65 10.30 -2.93
C LEU A 247 7.62 9.38 -2.22
N MET A 248 8.56 8.81 -2.97
CA MET A 248 9.58 7.90 -2.45
C MET A 248 10.96 8.25 -3.03
N GLU A 249 12.00 7.79 -2.36
CA GLU A 249 13.37 7.87 -2.87
C GLU A 249 14.11 6.56 -2.70
N LEU A 250 15.06 6.29 -3.60
CA LEU A 250 15.99 5.16 -3.51
C LEU A 250 17.11 5.45 -2.51
#